data_AF-A0A5A5TAV5-F1
#
_entry.id   AF-A0A5A5TAV5-F1
#
_cell.length_a   1.000
_cell.length_b   1.000
_cell.length_c   1.000
_cell.angle_alpha   90.00
_cell.angle_beta   90.00
_cell.angle_gamma   90.00
#
_symmetry.space_group_name_H-M   'P 1'
#
loop_
_entity.id
_entity.type
_entity.pdbx_description
1 polymer ?
#
loop_
_entity_poly.entity_id
_entity_poly.type
_entity_poly.pdbx_seq_one_letter_code
_entity_poly.pdbx_strand_id
1 'polypeptide(L)'
;MYPTQWDQHQIMADRTAEASRQPLSPHALILENQDTIPTAQIKPSASVKLAPQNEADHANIFRTSPGGVSQLEDFTSKSWAMPQHVETLQPEESQMNGTPIETGHDSALLSWMIPPPAPHPLQTQETKRHVSQKQGQKKQKRQNSRKKRVPVWLVAVSILTILAIVLTQGNGVAGAWAADEFRAIAGPVAAAQVEAWYLSAQNTANKLEYQLGFQHISAPHTKLKVVKLARPAKALLKPMALTAMQPMLLPALDGEGTWNTLEAAPGTYNYLPLDAKAFIRPDPNTSYAVVSLLQFDARFMRLHIVAGTQEPGGPLAMYGTGIIPQADQAGNALLATLNGGFKYADGAFGLMSDGKVYVPPQPNAATIAITKSGKLIIGSWGVNPQLTSNNKNLVAWRQNAGLLIDKGEISTLAKDGAAWGGTILNSEYTWRSGLGLTAEGNLIYAAGNALLPETLGKALKAAGAVMAMEIDINPFWTRAFLYQQDKNGALTINKLSTDMQGTGREYLTPNLRDFFYLTRYTPTPPK
;
A
#
# COMPACT_ATOMS: atom_id res chain seq x y z
N MET A 1 42.06 51.69 3.32
CA MET A 1 43.18 51.28 4.21
C MET A 1 43.12 49.75 4.34
N TYR A 2 43.88 49.03 3.50
CA TYR A 2 44.39 47.67 3.78
C TYR A 2 45.55 47.80 4.81
N PRO A 3 45.99 46.75 5.56
CA PRO A 3 46.55 45.45 5.09
C PRO A 3 46.04 44.20 5.89
N THR A 4 45.93 42.95 5.38
CA THR A 4 46.85 41.90 4.80
C THR A 4 47.69 41.08 5.80
N GLN A 5 47.30 39.79 5.98
CA GLN A 5 47.95 38.50 5.63
C GLN A 5 49.51 38.31 5.66
N TRP A 6 49.92 37.05 5.97
CA TRP A 6 51.20 36.30 5.69
C TRP A 6 52.29 36.28 6.82
N ASP A 7 53.11 35.24 7.10
CA ASP A 7 53.28 33.82 6.69
C ASP A 7 54.49 33.15 7.42
N GLN A 8 54.68 31.82 7.24
CA GLN A 8 55.90 30.96 7.34
C GLN A 8 56.33 30.39 8.72
N HIS A 9 56.70 29.10 8.87
CA HIS A 9 57.66 28.30 8.07
C HIS A 9 57.41 26.77 8.03
N GLN A 10 57.69 26.18 6.85
CA GLN A 10 58.02 24.77 6.54
C GLN A 10 59.49 24.42 6.84
N ILE A 11 59.84 23.12 6.81
CA ILE A 11 60.97 22.44 6.09
C ILE A 11 60.87 20.90 6.38
N MET A 12 60.48 20.03 5.41
CA MET A 12 61.25 19.29 4.36
C MET A 12 62.10 18.11 4.93
N ALA A 13 61.80 16.83 4.61
CA ALA A 13 62.21 16.00 3.43
C ALA A 13 63.72 15.59 3.51
N ASP A 14 64.24 14.40 3.16
CA ASP A 14 63.97 13.45 2.07
C ASP A 14 64.97 12.24 2.14
N ARG A 15 64.77 11.20 1.30
CA ARG A 15 65.74 10.16 0.78
C ARG A 15 66.03 8.89 1.64
N THR A 16 66.20 7.66 1.11
CA THR A 16 66.51 7.12 -0.24
C THR A 16 66.26 5.58 -0.29
N ALA A 17 66.14 5.02 -1.51
CA ALA A 17 65.98 3.59 -1.83
C ALA A 17 67.33 2.87 -2.10
N GLU A 18 67.45 1.54 -1.87
CA GLU A 18 68.25 0.61 -2.69
C GLU A 18 68.02 -0.90 -2.37
N ALA A 19 67.72 -1.67 -3.43
CA ALA A 19 68.12 -3.04 -3.83
C ALA A 19 68.31 -4.27 -2.88
N SER A 20 67.59 -5.34 -3.26
CA SER A 20 68.04 -6.75 -3.50
C SER A 20 68.58 -7.65 -2.36
N ARG A 21 67.93 -8.82 -2.19
CA ARG A 21 68.49 -10.22 -2.18
C ARG A 21 67.48 -11.22 -1.57
N GLN A 22 67.09 -12.25 -2.32
CA GLN A 22 66.73 -13.57 -1.75
C GLN A 22 68.03 -14.39 -1.53
N PRO A 23 68.03 -15.43 -0.66
CA PRO A 23 67.71 -16.80 -1.13
C PRO A 23 67.05 -17.79 -0.11
N LEU A 24 66.35 -18.77 -0.71
CA LEU A 24 66.28 -20.22 -0.41
C LEU A 24 65.35 -20.84 0.66
N SER A 25 64.63 -21.86 0.15
CA SER A 25 63.82 -22.92 0.76
C SER A 25 64.68 -24.09 1.29
N PRO A 26 64.08 -25.12 1.92
CA PRO A 26 64.20 -26.46 1.33
C PRO A 26 62.95 -27.37 1.33
N HIS A 27 62.84 -28.12 0.22
CA HIS A 27 62.33 -29.48 -0.07
C HIS A 27 61.01 -30.01 0.56
N ALA A 28 59.97 -30.47 -0.18
CA ALA A 28 59.80 -31.35 -1.35
C ALA A 28 59.68 -32.86 -1.03
N LEU A 29 58.55 -33.47 -1.42
CA LEU A 29 58.46 -34.87 -1.86
C LEU A 29 57.39 -34.97 -2.97
N ILE A 30 57.75 -35.71 -4.01
CA ILE A 30 57.15 -35.88 -5.35
C ILE A 30 56.67 -37.34 -5.51
N LEU A 31 55.72 -37.58 -6.42
CA LEU A 31 55.61 -38.67 -7.45
C LEU A 31 54.11 -39.05 -7.64
N GLU A 32 53.55 -39.39 -8.80
CA GLU A 32 53.80 -39.24 -10.24
C GLU A 32 52.58 -39.88 -10.97
N ASN A 33 52.45 -39.65 -12.29
CA ASN A 33 51.69 -40.41 -13.32
C ASN A 33 50.17 -40.17 -13.48
N GLN A 34 49.55 -40.20 -14.67
CA GLN A 34 49.90 -40.10 -16.10
C GLN A 34 48.56 -40.04 -16.87
N ASP A 35 48.57 -39.42 -18.06
CA ASP A 35 47.76 -39.68 -19.27
C ASP A 35 46.23 -39.91 -19.22
N THR A 36 45.47 -39.08 -19.94
CA THR A 36 44.92 -39.39 -21.29
C THR A 36 43.83 -38.40 -21.73
N ILE A 37 43.95 -37.94 -22.97
CA ILE A 37 42.93 -37.24 -23.77
C ILE A 37 42.21 -38.29 -24.62
N PRO A 38 40.91 -38.12 -24.94
CA PRO A 38 40.42 -38.54 -26.25
C PRO A 38 39.77 -37.42 -27.05
N THR A 39 40.29 -37.32 -28.26
CA THR A 39 39.84 -36.65 -29.48
C THR A 39 38.42 -37.07 -29.88
N ALA A 40 37.58 -36.12 -30.35
CA ALA A 40 36.37 -36.43 -31.13
C ALA A 40 36.49 -35.86 -32.55
N GLN A 41 36.17 -36.72 -33.51
CA GLN A 41 36.43 -36.61 -34.95
C GLN A 41 35.45 -35.71 -35.71
N ILE A 42 35.94 -35.17 -36.82
CA ILE A 42 35.21 -34.45 -37.89
C ILE A 42 34.87 -35.43 -39.02
N LYS A 43 33.67 -35.34 -39.63
CA LYS A 43 33.39 -35.42 -41.09
C LYS A 43 31.88 -35.21 -41.44
N PRO A 44 31.49 -34.87 -42.70
CA PRO A 44 30.77 -33.61 -42.96
C PRO A 44 29.54 -33.71 -43.91
N SER A 45 28.93 -32.53 -44.17
CA SER A 45 28.20 -32.10 -45.39
C SER A 45 26.74 -32.54 -45.62
N ALA A 46 25.85 -31.55 -45.74
CA ALA A 46 24.99 -31.37 -46.92
C ALA A 46 24.38 -29.95 -46.96
N SER A 47 24.70 -29.24 -48.04
CA SER A 47 24.15 -27.95 -48.45
C SER A 47 22.80 -28.15 -49.15
N VAL A 48 21.79 -27.31 -48.90
CA VAL A 48 20.68 -27.09 -49.86
C VAL A 48 20.32 -25.60 -49.92
N LYS A 49 20.08 -25.18 -51.17
CA LYS A 49 20.01 -23.83 -51.74
C LYS A 49 18.72 -23.06 -51.43
N LEU A 50 18.86 -21.75 -51.53
CA LEU A 50 17.83 -20.71 -51.70
C LEU A 50 17.16 -20.72 -53.09
N ALA A 51 15.97 -20.08 -53.12
CA ALA A 51 15.25 -19.41 -54.22
C ALA A 51 13.96 -20.10 -54.73
N PRO A 52 13.01 -19.38 -55.38
CA PRO A 52 12.39 -18.10 -55.01
C PRO A 52 10.84 -18.06 -55.24
N GLN A 53 10.23 -16.91 -54.89
CA GLN A 53 8.96 -16.25 -55.30
C GLN A 53 7.84 -17.01 -56.04
N ASN A 54 6.58 -16.64 -55.73
CA ASN A 54 5.58 -16.25 -56.75
C ASN A 54 4.46 -15.37 -56.16
N GLU A 55 4.36 -14.16 -56.71
CA GLU A 55 3.11 -13.42 -56.93
C GLU A 55 2.33 -14.11 -58.06
N ALA A 56 0.98 -14.08 -58.00
CA ALA A 56 0.13 -13.78 -59.15
C ALA A 56 -1.36 -13.74 -58.74
N ASP A 57 -2.02 -12.73 -59.29
CA ASP A 57 -3.45 -12.44 -59.31
C ASP A 57 -4.34 -13.62 -59.74
N HIS A 58 -5.64 -13.56 -59.42
CA HIS A 58 -6.69 -13.49 -60.44
C HIS A 58 -8.08 -13.25 -59.82
N ALA A 59 -8.84 -12.40 -60.52
CA ALA A 59 -10.16 -11.89 -60.22
C ALA A 59 -11.32 -12.79 -60.67
N ASN A 60 -12.50 -12.52 -60.08
CA ASN A 60 -13.87 -12.62 -60.62
C ASN A 60 -14.46 -13.98 -61.06
N ILE A 61 -15.69 -14.30 -60.59
CA ILE A 61 -16.97 -14.14 -61.33
C ILE A 61 -18.17 -14.66 -60.49
N PHE A 62 -19.16 -13.75 -60.32
CA PHE A 62 -20.63 -13.85 -60.24
C PHE A 62 -21.39 -15.14 -59.89
N ARG A 63 -22.34 -14.99 -58.93
CA ARG A 63 -23.82 -15.06 -59.05
C ARG A 63 -24.40 -14.90 -57.61
N THR A 64 -25.51 -14.26 -57.25
CA THR A 64 -26.57 -13.43 -57.85
C THR A 64 -27.41 -12.92 -56.66
N SER A 65 -27.66 -11.61 -56.58
CA SER A 65 -28.74 -10.89 -55.87
C SER A 65 -30.16 -11.42 -56.29
N PRO A 66 -31.33 -11.03 -55.69
CA PRO A 66 -31.62 -9.67 -55.22
C PRO A 66 -32.70 -9.39 -54.13
N GLY A 67 -32.70 -8.12 -53.71
CA GLY A 67 -33.87 -7.35 -53.23
C GLY A 67 -33.61 -6.67 -51.88
N GLY A 68 -33.69 -5.36 -51.68
CA GLY A 68 -34.00 -4.19 -52.51
C GLY A 68 -33.63 -2.93 -51.67
N VAL A 69 -33.00 -1.90 -52.25
CA VAL A 69 -33.62 -0.62 -52.69
C VAL A 69 -34.16 0.21 -51.50
N SER A 70 -33.35 1.13 -50.95
CA SER A 70 -33.39 2.61 -51.15
C SER A 70 -34.28 3.33 -50.11
N GLN A 71 -34.08 4.56 -49.61
CA GLN A 71 -33.34 5.76 -50.02
C GLN A 71 -32.93 6.61 -48.80
N LEU A 72 -32.08 7.60 -49.07
CA LEU A 72 -31.89 8.84 -48.31
C LEU A 72 -33.22 9.57 -48.00
N GLU A 73 -33.30 10.29 -46.89
CA GLU A 73 -33.34 11.77 -46.87
C GLU A 73 -33.46 12.33 -45.45
N ASP A 74 -32.85 13.51 -45.27
CA ASP A 74 -32.92 14.43 -44.13
C ASP A 74 -34.37 14.75 -43.72
N PHE A 75 -34.62 15.05 -42.44
CA PHE A 75 -35.43 16.22 -42.08
C PHE A 75 -35.21 16.67 -40.63
N THR A 76 -35.09 17.98 -40.51
CA THR A 76 -35.01 18.78 -39.30
C THR A 76 -36.39 19.06 -38.68
N SER A 77 -36.36 19.47 -37.41
CA SER A 77 -37.23 20.50 -36.78
C SER A 77 -38.36 20.09 -35.82
N LYS A 78 -38.45 20.94 -34.76
CA LYS A 78 -39.58 21.32 -33.87
C LYS A 78 -39.94 20.36 -32.73
N SER A 79 -39.70 20.67 -31.44
CA SER A 79 -40.15 21.79 -30.56
C SER A 79 -41.63 21.74 -30.16
N TRP A 80 -41.96 21.35 -28.92
CA TRP A 80 -43.14 21.75 -28.11
C TRP A 80 -42.74 21.53 -26.64
N ALA A 81 -42.45 22.57 -25.84
CA ALA A 81 -43.33 23.55 -25.18
C ALA A 81 -43.91 23.05 -23.84
N MET A 82 -43.64 23.84 -22.80
CA MET A 82 -44.09 23.72 -21.41
C MET A 82 -45.60 23.96 -21.24
N PRO A 83 -46.11 23.81 -20.00
CA PRO A 83 -46.89 24.90 -19.43
C PRO A 83 -46.29 25.43 -18.11
N GLN A 84 -46.33 26.76 -17.99
CA GLN A 84 -46.13 27.52 -16.76
C GLN A 84 -47.47 27.79 -16.05
N HIS A 85 -47.41 27.86 -14.71
CA HIS A 85 -48.12 28.82 -13.83
C HIS A 85 -47.38 28.69 -12.47
N VAL A 86 -46.53 29.64 -12.04
CA VAL A 86 -46.78 30.96 -11.44
C VAL A 86 -47.68 30.87 -10.20
N GLU A 87 -47.05 30.87 -9.01
CA GLU A 87 -47.56 31.61 -7.86
C GLU A 87 -46.38 32.19 -7.06
N THR A 88 -46.46 33.50 -6.88
CA THR A 88 -45.52 34.44 -6.28
C THR A 88 -45.68 34.49 -4.76
N LEU A 89 -44.58 34.43 -3.99
CA LEU A 89 -44.46 35.14 -2.70
C LEU A 89 -43.01 35.62 -2.51
N GLN A 90 -42.87 36.92 -2.22
CA GLN A 90 -41.64 37.68 -1.97
C GLN A 90 -41.10 37.46 -0.54
N PRO A 91 -39.84 37.86 -0.27
CA PRO A 91 -39.19 37.66 1.03
C PRO A 91 -39.40 38.85 1.99
N GLU A 92 -39.52 38.56 3.29
CA GLU A 92 -39.51 39.57 4.36
C GLU A 92 -38.08 39.99 4.73
N GLU A 93 -37.88 41.31 4.75
CA GLU A 93 -36.76 42.01 5.37
C GLU A 93 -36.97 42.14 6.89
N SER A 94 -35.89 42.05 7.67
CA SER A 94 -35.79 42.84 8.91
C SER A 94 -34.34 43.25 9.17
N GLN A 95 -34.05 44.53 8.96
CA GLN A 95 -32.90 45.22 9.53
C GLN A 95 -33.28 45.82 10.89
N MET A 96 -32.36 45.79 11.86
CA MET A 96 -32.21 46.88 12.83
C MET A 96 -30.72 47.09 13.19
N ASN A 97 -30.28 48.34 12.99
CA ASN A 97 -29.07 48.99 13.49
C ASN A 97 -29.00 48.97 15.04
N GLY A 98 -27.90 49.17 15.78
CA GLY A 98 -26.52 49.52 15.46
C GLY A 98 -25.75 49.92 16.75
N THR A 99 -24.41 49.89 16.63
CA THR A 99 -23.36 50.66 17.38
C THR A 99 -22.83 50.23 18.77
N PRO A 100 -21.54 50.54 19.07
CA PRO A 100 -20.63 49.71 19.89
C PRO A 100 -20.11 50.41 21.17
N ILE A 101 -19.53 49.66 22.11
CA ILE A 101 -18.69 50.21 23.20
C ILE A 101 -17.47 49.32 23.48
N GLU A 102 -16.35 50.01 23.67
CA GLU A 102 -14.97 49.60 23.96
C GLU A 102 -14.70 49.00 25.36
N THR A 103 -13.58 48.27 25.43
CA THR A 103 -12.59 48.12 26.54
C THR A 103 -13.01 47.52 27.89
N GLY A 104 -12.19 46.59 28.39
CA GLY A 104 -12.17 46.23 29.81
C GLY A 104 -11.42 44.93 30.13
N HIS A 105 -10.25 45.08 30.73
CA HIS A 105 -9.40 44.03 31.31
C HIS A 105 -10.03 43.30 32.52
N ASP A 106 -9.44 42.14 32.80
CA ASP A 106 -9.27 41.48 34.11
C ASP A 106 -10.31 40.48 34.67
N SER A 107 -9.78 39.27 34.90
CA SER A 107 -9.88 38.45 36.12
C SER A 107 -11.23 37.81 36.51
N ALA A 108 -11.28 36.47 36.49
CA ALA A 108 -11.77 35.67 37.63
C ALA A 108 -11.54 34.15 37.42
N LEU A 109 -10.62 33.61 38.23
CA LEU A 109 -10.54 32.20 38.61
C LEU A 109 -11.49 31.92 39.80
N LEU A 110 -11.79 30.63 40.00
CA LEU A 110 -12.50 30.00 41.13
C LEU A 110 -14.03 30.15 41.17
N SER A 111 -14.74 29.03 41.04
CA SER A 111 -15.38 28.30 42.16
C SER A 111 -16.51 27.37 41.68
N TRP A 112 -16.39 26.06 41.94
CA TRP A 112 -17.53 25.16 42.20
C TRP A 112 -17.05 23.79 42.72
N MET A 113 -17.05 23.64 44.06
CA MET A 113 -17.01 22.33 44.74
C MET A 113 -17.85 22.45 46.01
N ILE A 114 -19.07 21.93 46.01
CA ILE A 114 -19.85 21.62 47.22
C ILE A 114 -20.65 20.32 47.00
N PRO A 115 -20.47 19.27 47.83
CA PRO A 115 -21.29 18.06 47.81
C PRO A 115 -22.54 18.18 48.71
N PRO A 116 -23.60 17.38 48.48
CA PRO A 116 -24.83 17.41 49.29
C PRO A 116 -24.70 16.65 50.63
N PRO A 117 -25.56 16.96 51.64
CA PRO A 117 -25.41 16.47 53.01
C PRO A 117 -26.09 15.11 53.28
N ALA A 118 -25.61 14.42 54.33
CA ALA A 118 -26.09 13.12 54.82
C ALA A 118 -27.33 13.24 55.75
N PRO A 119 -28.17 12.19 55.87
CA PRO A 119 -29.29 12.17 56.82
C PRO A 119 -28.91 11.58 58.20
N HIS A 120 -29.44 12.20 59.26
CA HIS A 120 -29.36 11.77 60.67
C HIS A 120 -30.45 10.74 61.06
N PRO A 121 -30.27 9.96 62.15
CA PRO A 121 -31.16 8.88 62.57
C PRO A 121 -32.15 9.31 63.68
N LEU A 122 -33.34 8.68 63.75
CA LEU A 122 -34.20 8.74 64.93
C LEU A 122 -34.84 7.38 65.27
N GLN A 123 -35.05 7.25 66.57
CA GLN A 123 -35.23 6.06 67.40
C GLN A 123 -36.65 5.46 67.44
N THR A 124 -36.66 4.13 67.66
CA THR A 124 -37.58 3.26 68.42
C THR A 124 -38.91 3.79 68.95
N GLN A 125 -39.97 3.00 68.72
CA GLN A 125 -41.00 2.70 69.73
C GLN A 125 -41.27 1.19 69.80
N GLU A 126 -41.07 0.62 70.99
CA GLU A 126 -41.60 -0.69 71.41
C GLU A 126 -43.00 -0.52 72.00
N THR A 127 -43.91 -1.48 71.79
CA THR A 127 -44.74 -2.00 72.89
C THR A 127 -45.39 -3.38 72.60
N LYS A 128 -44.99 -4.35 73.43
CA LYS A 128 -45.75 -5.44 74.11
C LYS A 128 -46.39 -6.63 73.34
N ARG A 129 -45.76 -7.80 73.59
CA ARG A 129 -46.25 -9.14 74.06
C ARG A 129 -47.77 -9.42 73.97
N HIS A 130 -48.24 -10.61 73.54
CA HIS A 130 -48.02 -11.94 74.13
C HIS A 130 -48.59 -13.07 73.25
N VAL A 131 -48.14 -14.29 73.55
CA VAL A 131 -48.77 -15.62 73.38
C VAL A 131 -48.12 -16.58 72.36
N SER A 132 -47.69 -17.68 72.96
CA SER A 132 -47.06 -18.89 72.43
C SER A 132 -48.03 -19.73 71.61
N GLN A 133 -47.57 -20.24 70.46
CA GLN A 133 -47.97 -21.57 69.97
C GLN A 133 -46.85 -22.17 69.12
N LYS A 134 -46.16 -23.17 69.70
CA LYS A 134 -45.35 -24.14 68.96
C LYS A 134 -46.29 -25.03 68.16
N GLN A 135 -46.05 -25.20 66.86
CA GLN A 135 -46.30 -26.45 66.15
C GLN A 135 -45.67 -26.45 64.74
N GLY A 136 -45.00 -27.56 64.41
CA GLY A 136 -44.92 -28.05 63.03
C GLY A 136 -43.70 -27.64 62.20
N GLN A 137 -42.57 -28.33 62.41
CA GLN A 137 -41.54 -28.44 61.37
C GLN A 137 -42.13 -29.11 60.11
N LYS A 138 -42.11 -28.41 58.97
CA LYS A 138 -41.95 -29.02 57.64
C LYS A 138 -40.83 -28.29 56.91
N LYS A 139 -39.64 -28.89 56.92
CA LYS A 139 -38.52 -28.51 56.05
C LYS A 139 -38.98 -28.67 54.59
N GLN A 140 -39.40 -27.58 53.95
CA GLN A 140 -39.39 -27.51 52.50
C GLN A 140 -37.93 -27.59 52.05
N LYS A 141 -37.52 -28.76 51.55
CA LYS A 141 -36.30 -28.91 50.77
C LYS A 141 -36.42 -27.95 49.58
N ARG A 142 -35.79 -26.78 49.68
CA ARG A 142 -35.37 -26.01 48.50
C ARG A 142 -34.43 -26.92 47.71
N GLN A 143 -34.97 -27.60 46.70
CA GLN A 143 -34.16 -28.14 45.62
C GLN A 143 -33.54 -26.94 44.92
N ASN A 144 -32.35 -26.56 45.37
CA ASN A 144 -31.45 -25.74 44.58
C ASN A 144 -31.09 -26.60 43.36
N SER A 145 -31.85 -26.45 42.27
CA SER A 145 -31.37 -26.87 40.96
C SER A 145 -30.07 -26.11 40.77
N ARG A 146 -28.94 -26.79 40.93
CA ARG A 146 -27.64 -26.30 40.44
C ARG A 146 -27.78 -26.23 38.92
N LYS A 147 -28.42 -25.17 38.41
CA LYS A 147 -28.20 -24.73 37.04
C LYS A 147 -26.68 -24.56 36.99
N LYS A 148 -26.01 -25.44 36.24
CA LYS A 148 -24.60 -25.30 35.91
C LYS A 148 -24.48 -23.96 35.21
N ARG A 149 -24.30 -22.89 35.98
CA ARG A 149 -23.95 -21.58 35.44
C ARG A 149 -22.57 -21.81 34.89
N VAL A 150 -22.49 -21.97 33.57
CA VAL A 150 -21.21 -21.89 32.89
C VAL A 150 -20.59 -20.58 33.38
N PRO A 151 -19.41 -20.62 34.04
CA PRO A 151 -18.81 -19.39 34.55
C PRO A 151 -18.70 -18.43 33.38
N VAL A 152 -19.11 -17.18 33.58
CA VAL A 152 -19.18 -16.15 32.52
C VAL A 152 -17.84 -16.04 31.78
N TRP A 153 -16.74 -16.30 32.49
CA TRP A 153 -15.40 -16.43 31.91
C TRP A 153 -15.27 -17.57 30.89
N LEU A 154 -15.84 -18.77 31.09
CA LEU A 154 -15.81 -19.83 30.08
C LEU A 154 -16.62 -19.47 28.84
N VAL A 155 -17.76 -18.78 29.00
CA VAL A 155 -18.54 -18.28 27.85
C VAL A 155 -17.75 -17.19 27.12
N ALA A 156 -17.13 -16.26 27.85
CA ALA A 156 -16.29 -15.20 27.28
C ALA A 156 -15.06 -15.78 26.56
N VAL A 157 -14.40 -16.78 27.14
CA VAL A 157 -13.29 -17.50 26.51
C VAL A 157 -13.77 -18.25 25.29
N SER A 158 -14.90 -18.97 25.33
CA SER A 158 -15.45 -19.65 24.15
C SER A 158 -15.83 -18.67 23.05
N ILE A 159 -16.41 -17.51 23.37
CA ILE A 159 -16.70 -16.44 22.41
C ILE A 159 -15.40 -15.89 21.82
N LEU A 160 -14.39 -15.59 22.64
CA LEU A 160 -13.08 -15.13 22.19
C LEU A 160 -12.36 -16.19 21.34
N THR A 161 -12.52 -17.47 21.67
CA THR A 161 -11.92 -18.58 20.92
C THR A 161 -12.64 -18.78 19.59
N ILE A 162 -13.98 -18.67 19.56
CA ILE A 162 -14.77 -18.71 18.32
C ILE A 162 -14.47 -17.48 17.46
N LEU A 163 -14.35 -16.29 18.05
CA LEU A 163 -13.90 -15.08 17.33
C LEU A 163 -12.49 -15.26 16.79
N ALA A 164 -11.55 -15.80 17.57
CA ALA A 164 -10.21 -16.12 17.10
C ALA A 164 -10.25 -17.17 15.97
N ILE A 165 -11.10 -18.19 16.05
CA ILE A 165 -11.27 -19.19 14.98
C ILE A 165 -11.87 -18.55 13.70
N VAL A 166 -12.83 -17.63 13.84
CA VAL A 166 -13.45 -16.91 12.72
C VAL A 166 -12.48 -15.90 12.09
N LEU A 167 -11.63 -15.26 12.90
CA LEU A 167 -10.59 -14.32 12.46
C LEU A 167 -9.36 -15.05 11.87
N THR A 168 -8.99 -16.23 12.39
CA THR A 168 -7.86 -17.07 11.88
C THR A 168 -8.15 -17.68 10.51
N GLN A 169 -9.39 -18.06 10.22
CA GLN A 169 -9.78 -18.51 8.88
C GLN A 169 -10.08 -17.34 7.93
N GLY A 170 -9.91 -16.10 8.41
CA GLY A 170 -10.49 -14.88 7.88
C GLY A 170 -9.56 -13.96 7.09
N ASN A 171 -8.42 -14.41 6.56
CA ASN A 171 -7.67 -13.63 5.56
C ASN A 171 -8.40 -13.55 4.21
N GLY A 172 -9.72 -13.67 4.20
CA GLY A 172 -10.62 -13.64 3.05
C GLY A 172 -11.73 -12.60 3.23
N VAL A 173 -12.61 -12.45 2.23
CA VAL A 173 -13.75 -11.49 2.27
C VAL A 173 -14.57 -11.64 3.56
N ALA A 174 -14.83 -12.88 3.99
CA ALA A 174 -15.65 -13.17 5.16
C ALA A 174 -15.02 -12.69 6.47
N GLY A 175 -13.69 -12.77 6.63
CA GLY A 175 -13.02 -12.27 7.83
C GLY A 175 -12.89 -10.75 7.85
N ALA A 176 -12.66 -10.13 6.69
CA ALA A 176 -12.71 -8.67 6.56
C ALA A 176 -14.11 -8.13 6.92
N TRP A 177 -15.17 -8.75 6.38
CA TRP A 177 -16.55 -8.41 6.72
C TRP A 177 -16.86 -8.67 8.20
N ALA A 178 -16.46 -9.82 8.75
CA ALA A 178 -16.70 -10.14 10.16
C ALA A 178 -15.98 -9.15 11.11
N ALA A 179 -14.77 -8.70 10.76
CA ALA A 179 -14.07 -7.68 11.52
C ALA A 179 -14.80 -6.32 11.47
N ASP A 180 -15.36 -5.96 10.32
CA ASP A 180 -16.16 -4.73 10.16
C ASP A 180 -17.47 -4.78 10.96
N GLU A 181 -18.20 -5.89 10.91
CA GLU A 181 -19.42 -6.09 11.72
C GLU A 181 -19.11 -6.10 13.22
N PHE A 182 -18.00 -6.72 13.63
CA PHE A 182 -17.59 -6.68 15.03
C PHE A 182 -17.25 -5.25 15.48
N ARG A 183 -16.58 -4.45 14.64
CA ARG A 183 -16.34 -3.02 14.91
C ARG A 183 -17.65 -2.25 15.06
N ALA A 184 -18.65 -2.54 14.23
CA ALA A 184 -19.96 -1.91 14.30
C ALA A 184 -20.71 -2.23 15.61
N ILE A 185 -20.56 -3.45 16.14
CA ILE A 185 -21.26 -3.91 17.35
C ILE A 185 -20.50 -3.57 18.64
N ALA A 186 -19.21 -3.87 18.69
CA ALA A 186 -18.38 -3.74 19.91
C ALA A 186 -17.74 -2.34 20.06
N GLY A 187 -17.82 -1.52 19.01
CA GLY A 187 -17.12 -0.25 18.92
C GLY A 187 -15.65 -0.41 18.49
N PRO A 188 -15.06 0.62 17.88
CA PRO A 188 -13.74 0.54 17.24
C PRO A 188 -12.61 0.22 18.23
N VAL A 189 -12.69 0.70 19.48
CA VAL A 189 -11.64 0.49 20.50
C VAL A 189 -11.61 -0.96 20.98
N ALA A 190 -12.75 -1.57 21.30
CA ALA A 190 -12.81 -2.95 21.77
C ALA A 190 -12.46 -3.93 20.65
N ALA A 191 -12.90 -3.66 19.43
CA ALA A 191 -12.54 -4.46 18.26
C ALA A 191 -11.02 -4.43 17.98
N ALA A 192 -10.42 -3.24 18.03
CA ALA A 192 -8.98 -3.08 17.89
C ALA A 192 -8.19 -3.80 18.98
N GLN A 193 -8.66 -3.84 20.23
CA GLN A 193 -8.02 -4.57 21.33
C GLN A 193 -7.99 -6.08 21.08
N VAL A 194 -9.12 -6.65 20.64
CA VAL A 194 -9.23 -8.09 20.36
C VAL A 194 -8.36 -8.48 19.17
N GLU A 195 -8.40 -7.68 18.10
CA GLU A 195 -7.60 -7.94 16.89
C GLU A 195 -6.10 -7.71 17.17
N ALA A 196 -5.71 -6.73 17.99
CA ALA A 196 -4.33 -6.55 18.44
C ALA A 196 -3.83 -7.74 19.27
N TRP A 197 -4.62 -8.24 20.23
CA TRP A 197 -4.29 -9.46 20.96
C TRP A 197 -4.10 -10.66 20.03
N TYR A 198 -4.99 -10.80 19.04
CA TYR A 198 -4.92 -11.87 18.04
C TYR A 198 -3.66 -11.78 17.17
N LEU A 199 -3.36 -10.60 16.63
CA LEU A 199 -2.14 -10.37 15.84
C LEU A 199 -0.88 -10.58 16.68
N SER A 200 -0.86 -10.13 17.93
CA SER A 200 0.25 -10.36 18.86
C SER A 200 0.46 -11.85 19.15
N ALA A 201 -0.62 -12.60 19.35
CA ALA A 201 -0.57 -14.05 19.51
C ALA A 201 -0.07 -14.76 18.25
N GLN A 202 -0.55 -14.36 17.06
CA GLN A 202 -0.09 -14.91 15.78
C GLN A 202 1.39 -14.59 15.55
N ASN A 203 1.84 -13.38 15.87
CA ASN A 203 3.23 -12.97 15.75
C ASN A 203 4.13 -13.75 16.71
N THR A 204 3.66 -14.00 17.93
CA THR A 204 4.35 -14.85 18.92
C THR A 204 4.46 -16.29 18.43
N ALA A 205 3.38 -16.83 17.84
CA ALA A 205 3.37 -18.18 17.25
C ALA A 205 4.36 -18.27 16.08
N ASN A 206 4.33 -17.33 15.13
CA ASN A 206 5.26 -17.28 13.99
C ASN A 206 6.72 -17.18 14.47
N LYS A 207 6.98 -16.34 15.48
CA LYS A 207 8.32 -16.21 16.07
C LYS A 207 8.78 -17.52 16.70
N LEU A 208 7.89 -18.22 17.41
CA LEU A 208 8.20 -19.50 18.03
C LEU A 208 8.44 -20.59 16.97
N GLU A 209 7.58 -20.69 15.96
CA GLU A 209 7.75 -21.63 14.84
C GLU A 209 9.07 -21.39 14.12
N TYR A 210 9.44 -20.12 13.88
CA TYR A 210 10.72 -19.75 13.30
C TYR A 210 11.91 -20.12 14.20
N GLN A 211 11.85 -19.80 15.50
CA GLN A 211 12.92 -20.12 16.46
C GLN A 211 13.11 -21.62 16.67
N LEU A 212 12.03 -22.40 16.59
CA LEU A 212 12.04 -23.85 16.69
C LEU A 212 12.36 -24.54 15.35
N GLY A 213 12.56 -23.77 14.28
CA GLY A 213 12.92 -24.28 12.96
C GLY A 213 11.77 -24.93 12.18
N PHE A 214 10.52 -24.75 12.62
CA PHE A 214 9.33 -25.26 11.92
C PHE A 214 8.91 -24.37 10.74
N GLN A 215 9.30 -23.09 10.73
CA GLN A 215 9.19 -22.22 9.56
C GLN A 215 10.54 -21.97 8.90
N HIS A 216 10.64 -22.34 7.63
CA HIS A 216 11.77 -21.98 6.77
C HIS A 216 11.40 -20.80 5.89
N ILE A 217 11.99 -19.64 6.16
CA ILE A 217 11.82 -18.47 5.30
C ILE A 217 12.58 -18.74 4.00
N SER A 218 11.86 -18.72 2.89
CA SER A 218 12.44 -18.82 1.55
C SER A 218 12.26 -17.50 0.81
N ALA A 219 13.08 -17.28 -0.21
CA ALA A 219 12.89 -16.15 -1.10
C ALA A 219 11.46 -16.20 -1.70
N PRO A 220 10.70 -15.09 -1.67
CA PRO A 220 9.28 -15.06 -2.06
C PRO A 220 9.08 -15.21 -3.58
N HIS A 221 10.16 -15.20 -4.36
CA HIS A 221 10.10 -15.30 -5.81
C HIS A 221 10.98 -16.44 -6.29
N THR A 222 10.40 -17.34 -7.08
CA THR A 222 11.16 -18.31 -7.88
C THR A 222 12.15 -17.55 -8.76
N LYS A 223 13.35 -18.10 -8.93
CA LYS A 223 14.43 -17.53 -9.77
C LYS A 223 13.87 -17.04 -11.10
N LEU A 224 13.64 -15.73 -11.22
CA LEU A 224 13.34 -15.16 -12.52
C LEU A 224 14.63 -15.21 -13.33
N LYS A 225 14.48 -15.54 -14.61
CA LYS A 225 15.59 -15.46 -15.55
C LYS A 225 16.03 -14.00 -15.54
N VAL A 226 17.17 -13.72 -14.93
CA VAL A 226 17.80 -12.41 -15.01
C VAL A 226 17.97 -12.14 -16.49
N VAL A 227 17.11 -11.29 -17.04
CA VAL A 227 17.34 -10.80 -18.39
C VAL A 227 18.52 -9.87 -18.20
N LYS A 228 19.73 -10.40 -18.45
CA LYS A 228 20.95 -9.59 -18.45
C LYS A 228 20.82 -8.67 -19.64
N LEU A 229 20.20 -7.55 -19.38
CA LEU A 229 19.78 -6.65 -20.41
C LEU A 229 21.06 -5.93 -20.92
N ALA A 230 21.60 -6.31 -22.09
CA ALA A 230 22.72 -5.63 -22.75
C ALA A 230 22.31 -4.24 -23.26
N ARG A 231 22.81 -3.18 -22.64
CA ARG A 231 22.55 -1.79 -23.05
C ARG A 231 22.95 -1.58 -24.52
N PRO A 232 22.03 -1.22 -25.43
CA PRO A 232 22.39 -0.83 -26.77
C PRO A 232 23.30 0.38 -26.72
N ALA A 233 24.31 0.42 -27.59
CA ALA A 233 25.23 1.55 -27.69
C ALA A 233 24.53 2.90 -27.98
N LYS A 234 23.27 2.87 -28.45
CA LYS A 234 22.46 4.02 -28.86
C LYS A 234 21.23 4.30 -27.97
N ALA A 235 21.27 3.92 -26.69
CA ALA A 235 20.19 4.24 -25.74
C ALA A 235 19.94 5.75 -25.64
N LEU A 236 18.70 6.21 -25.88
CA LEU A 236 18.35 7.65 -25.88
C LEU A 236 18.26 8.22 -24.47
N LEU A 237 17.97 7.37 -23.49
CA LEU A 237 17.76 7.75 -22.10
C LEU A 237 18.63 6.89 -21.18
N LYS A 238 19.00 7.45 -20.02
CA LYS A 238 19.61 6.67 -18.94
C LYS A 238 18.58 5.67 -18.38
N PRO A 239 18.96 4.41 -18.12
CA PRO A 239 18.06 3.43 -17.49
C PRO A 239 17.55 3.93 -16.15
N MET A 240 16.35 3.48 -15.78
CA MET A 240 15.87 3.63 -14.41
C MET A 240 16.94 3.08 -13.45
N ALA A 241 17.26 3.84 -12.41
CA ALA A 241 18.22 3.41 -11.40
C ALA A 241 17.62 2.26 -10.58
N LEU A 242 18.33 1.13 -10.56
CA LEU A 242 18.00 -0.07 -9.78
C LEU A 242 19.18 -0.37 -8.86
N THR A 243 19.36 0.46 -7.84
CA THR A 243 20.45 0.31 -6.87
C THR A 243 20.17 -0.94 -6.02
N ALA A 244 21.13 -1.86 -5.98
CA ALA A 244 21.04 -3.04 -5.12
C ALA A 244 20.90 -2.61 -3.65
N MET A 245 19.93 -3.18 -2.96
CA MET A 245 19.68 -2.91 -1.55
C MET A 245 20.66 -3.75 -0.72
N GLN A 246 21.25 -3.15 0.30
CA GLN A 246 22.09 -3.89 1.24
C GLN A 246 21.19 -4.72 2.18
N PRO A 247 21.35 -6.05 2.26
CA PRO A 247 20.62 -6.86 3.22
C PRO A 247 20.85 -6.36 4.65
N MET A 248 19.77 -6.18 5.41
CA MET A 248 19.85 -5.72 6.81
C MET A 248 20.07 -6.87 7.79
N LEU A 249 19.82 -8.11 7.35
CA LEU A 249 19.97 -9.33 8.13
C LEU A 249 20.94 -10.28 7.41
N LEU A 250 21.76 -10.98 8.20
CA LEU A 250 22.71 -11.97 7.71
C LEU A 250 22.45 -13.36 8.36
N PRO A 251 22.67 -14.46 7.63
CA PRO A 251 22.99 -14.50 6.19
C PRO A 251 21.80 -14.02 5.34
N ALA A 252 22.11 -13.37 4.22
CA ALA A 252 21.10 -12.92 3.26
C ALA A 252 20.41 -14.13 2.59
N LEU A 253 19.13 -14.00 2.28
CA LEU A 253 18.42 -14.99 1.45
C LEU A 253 18.91 -14.90 -0.01
N ASP A 254 18.74 -15.97 -0.77
CA ASP A 254 19.11 -15.99 -2.20
C ASP A 254 18.35 -14.89 -2.97
N GLY A 255 19.10 -13.99 -3.61
CA GLY A 255 18.55 -12.84 -4.33
C GLY A 255 18.02 -11.70 -3.45
N GLU A 256 18.17 -11.75 -2.12
CA GLU A 256 17.78 -10.66 -1.22
C GLU A 256 18.50 -9.36 -1.59
N GLY A 257 17.76 -8.27 -1.66
CA GLY A 257 18.31 -6.96 -2.02
C GLY A 257 18.57 -6.75 -3.52
N THR A 258 18.36 -7.76 -4.37
CA THR A 258 18.64 -7.68 -5.80
C THR A 258 17.38 -7.40 -6.62
N TRP A 259 17.44 -6.40 -7.51
CA TRP A 259 16.36 -6.09 -8.45
C TRP A 259 16.35 -7.03 -9.65
N ASN A 260 15.16 -7.57 -9.94
CA ASN A 260 14.87 -8.37 -11.11
C ASN A 260 13.95 -7.55 -12.04
N THR A 261 14.45 -7.18 -13.21
CA THR A 261 13.67 -6.46 -14.23
C THR A 261 12.54 -7.35 -14.76
N LEU A 262 11.37 -6.78 -15.01
CA LEU A 262 10.18 -7.50 -15.45
C LEU A 262 9.86 -7.18 -16.91
N GLU A 263 9.53 -5.92 -17.20
CA GLU A 263 9.24 -5.43 -18.54
C GLU A 263 10.31 -4.47 -19.05
N ALA A 264 10.48 -4.44 -20.38
CA ALA A 264 11.25 -3.40 -21.04
C ALA A 264 10.37 -2.19 -21.35
N ALA A 265 10.94 -1.00 -21.20
CA ALA A 265 10.41 0.26 -21.69
C ALA A 265 10.19 0.19 -23.21
N PRO A 266 9.32 1.05 -23.77
CA PRO A 266 9.03 1.07 -25.20
C PRO A 266 10.28 1.11 -26.07
N GLY A 267 10.29 0.32 -27.15
CA GLY A 267 11.47 0.08 -27.98
C GLY A 267 12.10 1.34 -28.58
N THR A 268 11.32 2.41 -28.79
CA THR A 268 11.79 3.72 -29.26
C THR A 268 12.88 4.34 -28.38
N TYR A 269 12.95 3.95 -27.09
CA TYR A 269 13.93 4.49 -26.14
C TYR A 269 15.21 3.68 -26.06
N ASN A 270 15.37 2.67 -26.93
CA ASN A 270 16.57 1.86 -27.05
C ASN A 270 17.04 1.37 -25.67
N TYR A 271 16.09 0.73 -24.94
CA TYR A 271 16.33 -0.25 -23.86
C TYR A 271 16.57 0.27 -22.44
N LEU A 272 15.46 0.39 -21.70
CA LEU A 272 15.43 0.60 -20.25
C LEU A 272 14.41 -0.38 -19.65
N PRO A 273 14.53 -0.86 -18.40
CA PRO A 273 13.41 -1.56 -17.77
C PRO A 273 12.28 -0.56 -17.48
N LEU A 274 11.04 -0.97 -17.73
CA LEU A 274 9.84 -0.24 -17.32
C LEU A 274 9.57 -0.45 -15.82
N ASP A 275 9.77 -1.69 -15.36
CA ASP A 275 9.54 -2.08 -13.99
C ASP A 275 10.48 -3.21 -13.54
N ALA A 276 10.63 -3.31 -12.23
CA ALA A 276 11.45 -4.33 -11.59
C ALA A 276 10.85 -4.71 -10.24
N LYS A 277 11.17 -5.91 -9.77
CA LYS A 277 10.82 -6.37 -8.42
C LYS A 277 12.03 -6.82 -7.63
N ALA A 278 11.95 -6.69 -6.32
CA ALA A 278 12.95 -7.15 -5.38
C ALA A 278 12.28 -7.55 -4.06
N PHE A 279 13.07 -8.04 -3.11
CA PHE A 279 12.61 -8.23 -1.74
C PHE A 279 13.74 -8.00 -0.74
N ILE A 280 13.39 -7.68 0.50
CA ILE A 280 14.33 -7.51 1.62
C ILE A 280 13.67 -7.86 2.95
N ARG A 281 14.47 -8.29 3.93
CA ARG A 281 14.04 -8.37 5.33
C ARG A 281 14.48 -7.11 6.08
N PRO A 282 13.57 -6.31 6.63
CA PRO A 282 13.90 -4.99 7.18
C PRO A 282 14.18 -4.98 8.69
N ASP A 283 13.89 -6.06 9.42
CA ASP A 283 13.92 -6.04 10.89
C ASP A 283 14.45 -7.37 11.48
N PRO A 284 15.53 -7.33 12.29
CA PRO A 284 16.01 -8.52 13.01
C PRO A 284 15.00 -9.07 14.03
N ASN A 285 14.11 -8.25 14.60
CA ASN A 285 13.12 -8.69 15.60
C ASN A 285 12.02 -9.55 14.98
N THR A 286 11.72 -9.32 13.71
CA THR A 286 10.84 -10.13 12.85
C THR A 286 11.64 -10.59 11.64
N SER A 287 12.65 -11.41 11.89
CA SER A 287 13.54 -11.93 10.84
C SER A 287 12.85 -12.80 9.78
N TYR A 288 11.58 -13.17 10.01
CA TYR A 288 10.66 -13.81 9.06
C TYR A 288 9.80 -12.86 8.24
N ALA A 289 9.81 -11.57 8.55
CA ALA A 289 9.11 -10.56 7.77
C ALA A 289 9.87 -10.28 6.47
N VAL A 290 9.24 -10.61 5.34
CA VAL A 290 9.76 -10.31 4.00
C VAL A 290 8.92 -9.20 3.38
N VAL A 291 9.58 -8.14 2.94
CA VAL A 291 8.96 -7.06 2.17
C VAL A 291 9.27 -7.29 0.70
N SER A 292 8.22 -7.47 -0.10
CA SER A 292 8.32 -7.50 -1.57
C SER A 292 8.12 -6.09 -2.13
N LEU A 293 8.90 -5.73 -3.14
CA LEU A 293 8.91 -4.40 -3.73
C LEU A 293 8.71 -4.44 -5.24
N LEU A 294 8.06 -3.40 -5.76
CA LEU A 294 8.01 -3.05 -7.16
C LEU A 294 8.54 -1.63 -7.34
N GLN A 295 9.36 -1.42 -8.37
CA GLN A 295 9.76 -0.09 -8.80
C GLN A 295 9.35 0.11 -10.25
N PHE A 296 8.75 1.27 -10.54
CA PHE A 296 8.25 1.65 -11.86
C PHE A 296 8.93 2.92 -12.36
N ASP A 297 9.36 2.91 -13.62
CA ASP A 297 9.91 4.08 -14.28
C ASP A 297 8.79 5.06 -14.61
N ALA A 298 8.74 6.18 -13.88
CA ALA A 298 7.68 7.18 -14.00
C ALA A 298 7.64 7.85 -15.39
N ARG A 299 8.69 7.70 -16.21
CA ARG A 299 8.70 8.19 -17.60
C ARG A 299 7.81 7.35 -18.52
N PHE A 300 7.63 6.07 -18.20
CA PHE A 300 6.96 5.09 -19.06
C PHE A 300 5.66 4.53 -18.49
N MET A 301 5.15 5.14 -17.44
CA MET A 301 3.86 4.80 -16.87
C MET A 301 3.05 6.04 -16.50
N ARG A 302 1.76 5.83 -16.28
CA ARG A 302 0.87 6.79 -15.64
C ARG A 302 0.21 6.13 -14.44
N LEU A 303 0.30 6.77 -13.29
CA LEU A 303 -0.49 6.41 -12.13
C LEU A 303 -1.88 7.02 -12.27
N HIS A 304 -2.88 6.29 -11.77
CA HIS A 304 -4.26 6.72 -11.69
C HIS A 304 -4.83 6.31 -10.33
N ILE A 305 -5.83 7.03 -9.85
CA ILE A 305 -6.50 6.77 -8.57
C ILE A 305 -7.98 6.60 -8.84
N VAL A 306 -8.58 5.52 -8.38
CA VAL A 306 -10.01 5.24 -8.55
C VAL A 306 -10.67 5.24 -7.19
N ALA A 307 -11.70 6.08 -7.02
CA ALA A 307 -12.59 5.98 -5.87
C ALA A 307 -13.45 4.71 -5.98
N GLY A 308 -13.59 3.98 -4.89
CA GLY A 308 -14.44 2.78 -4.83
C GLY A 308 -15.92 3.12 -4.91
N THR A 309 -16.74 2.10 -5.14
CA THR A 309 -18.21 2.25 -5.12
C THR A 309 -18.76 2.48 -3.72
N GLN A 310 -17.96 2.25 -2.68
CA GLN A 310 -18.34 2.50 -1.29
C GLN A 310 -17.28 3.30 -0.54
N GLU A 311 -16.01 2.93 -0.64
CA GLU A 311 -14.93 3.58 0.11
C GLU A 311 -14.13 4.55 -0.79
N PRO A 312 -13.66 5.68 -0.25
CA PRO A 312 -13.74 6.07 1.17
C PRO A 312 -15.13 6.59 1.60
N GLY A 313 -16.04 6.94 0.69
CA GLY A 313 -17.46 7.16 1.05
C GLY A 313 -17.76 8.17 2.15
N GLY A 314 -16.87 9.16 2.33
CA GLY A 314 -16.89 10.12 3.44
C GLY A 314 -18.07 11.11 3.42
N PRO A 315 -17.92 12.29 4.06
CA PRO A 315 -19.05 13.13 4.47
C PRO A 315 -19.81 13.76 3.29
N LEU A 316 -19.21 13.76 2.10
CA LEU A 316 -19.84 14.24 0.87
C LEU A 316 -20.80 13.22 0.26
N ALA A 317 -20.87 11.99 0.79
CA ALA A 317 -21.65 10.87 0.26
C ALA A 317 -21.43 10.66 -1.25
N MET A 318 -20.20 10.92 -1.70
CA MET A 318 -19.79 10.73 -3.09
C MET A 318 -19.01 9.44 -3.23
N TYR A 319 -19.42 8.63 -4.21
CA TYR A 319 -18.82 7.34 -4.52
C TYR A 319 -18.28 7.35 -5.94
N GLY A 320 -17.20 6.60 -6.15
CA GLY A 320 -16.61 6.41 -7.47
C GLY A 320 -17.20 5.20 -8.18
N THR A 321 -16.64 4.90 -9.34
CA THR A 321 -17.05 3.75 -10.15
C THR A 321 -16.46 2.44 -9.64
N GLY A 322 -15.37 2.51 -8.86
CA GLY A 322 -14.62 1.35 -8.39
C GLY A 322 -14.06 0.47 -9.50
N ILE A 323 -13.96 0.96 -10.74
CA ILE A 323 -13.55 0.15 -11.89
C ILE A 323 -12.53 0.90 -12.74
N ILE A 324 -11.54 0.18 -13.25
CA ILE A 324 -10.62 0.72 -14.26
C ILE A 324 -11.43 1.05 -15.54
N PRO A 325 -11.27 2.24 -16.14
CA PRO A 325 -11.93 2.57 -17.40
C PRO A 325 -11.66 1.53 -18.48
N GLN A 326 -12.68 1.15 -19.27
CA GLN A 326 -12.57 0.10 -20.28
C GLN A 326 -11.45 0.37 -21.31
N ALA A 327 -11.20 1.64 -21.64
CA ALA A 327 -10.12 2.04 -22.54
C ALA A 327 -8.73 1.69 -21.99
N ASP A 328 -8.54 1.75 -20.67
CA ASP A 328 -7.27 1.41 -20.02
C ASP A 328 -7.12 -0.10 -19.79
N GLN A 329 -8.22 -0.85 -19.80
CA GLN A 329 -8.21 -2.32 -19.78
C GLN A 329 -7.87 -2.94 -21.15
N ALA A 330 -7.98 -2.16 -22.22
CA ALA A 330 -7.82 -2.65 -23.59
C ALA A 330 -6.34 -2.74 -24.00
N GLY A 331 -6.02 -3.77 -24.78
CA GLY A 331 -4.65 -4.01 -25.22
C GLY A 331 -3.70 -4.25 -24.04
N ASN A 332 -2.41 -4.01 -24.28
CA ASN A 332 -1.40 -4.12 -23.23
C ASN A 332 -1.22 -2.80 -22.44
N ALA A 333 -2.27 -1.96 -22.33
CA ALA A 333 -2.19 -0.66 -21.68
C ALA A 333 -2.08 -0.80 -20.15
N LEU A 334 -2.92 -1.63 -19.52
CA LEU A 334 -2.90 -1.86 -18.08
C LEU A 334 -1.59 -2.54 -17.65
N LEU A 335 -0.83 -1.89 -16.78
CA LEU A 335 0.46 -2.37 -16.26
C LEU A 335 0.30 -3.03 -14.90
N ALA A 336 -0.33 -2.35 -13.95
CA ALA A 336 -0.42 -2.81 -12.57
C ALA A 336 -1.63 -2.23 -11.83
N THR A 337 -2.00 -2.87 -10.72
CA THR A 337 -2.96 -2.35 -9.73
C THR A 337 -2.40 -2.53 -8.34
N LEU A 338 -2.59 -1.54 -7.48
CA LEU A 338 -2.15 -1.50 -6.09
C LEU A 338 -3.35 -1.12 -5.22
N ASN A 339 -3.44 -1.65 -3.99
CA ASN A 339 -4.52 -1.30 -3.07
C ASN A 339 -4.54 0.19 -2.69
N GLY A 340 -5.70 0.69 -2.29
CA GLY A 340 -5.90 2.08 -1.87
C GLY A 340 -5.49 2.38 -0.43
N GLY A 341 -6.01 3.50 0.10
CA GLY A 341 -5.76 3.95 1.47
C GLY A 341 -6.76 3.41 2.49
N PHE A 342 -6.70 3.91 3.71
CA PHE A 342 -7.61 3.51 4.79
C PHE A 342 -9.06 3.90 4.48
N LYS A 343 -10.01 3.18 5.08
CA LYS A 343 -11.43 3.59 5.07
C LYS A 343 -11.58 4.97 5.66
N TYR A 344 -12.66 5.66 5.32
CA TYR A 344 -12.92 6.98 5.91
C TYR A 344 -13.05 6.92 7.44
N ALA A 345 -13.68 5.87 7.98
CA ALA A 345 -13.85 5.69 9.42
C ALA A 345 -12.51 5.57 10.20
N ASP A 346 -11.42 5.21 9.52
CA ASP A 346 -10.13 4.91 10.14
C ASP A 346 -9.16 6.11 10.16
N GLY A 347 -9.58 7.27 9.65
CA GLY A 347 -8.75 8.49 9.72
C GLY A 347 -9.21 9.69 8.90
N ALA A 348 -10.38 9.59 8.25
CA ALA A 348 -10.97 10.66 7.42
C ALA A 348 -10.01 11.24 6.36
N PHE A 349 -9.09 10.41 5.86
CA PHE A 349 -8.07 10.82 4.90
C PHE A 349 -8.70 11.12 3.53
N GLY A 350 -8.28 12.24 2.96
CA GLY A 350 -8.91 12.76 1.75
C GLY A 350 -8.60 11.97 0.48
N LEU A 351 -9.46 12.14 -0.51
CA LEU A 351 -9.33 11.58 -1.85
C LEU A 351 -9.90 12.57 -2.88
N MET A 352 -9.12 12.86 -3.91
CA MET A 352 -9.58 13.44 -5.17
C MET A 352 -9.16 12.52 -6.32
N SER A 353 -10.07 12.30 -7.26
CA SER A 353 -9.77 11.62 -8.53
C SER A 353 -10.52 12.33 -9.65
N ASP A 354 -9.85 12.48 -10.80
CA ASP A 354 -10.35 13.21 -11.98
C ASP A 354 -10.93 14.60 -11.65
N GLY A 355 -10.26 15.33 -10.77
CA GLY A 355 -10.68 16.66 -10.31
C GLY A 355 -11.91 16.66 -9.40
N LYS A 356 -12.51 15.50 -9.09
CA LYS A 356 -13.62 15.35 -8.15
C LYS A 356 -13.09 15.00 -6.77
N VAL A 357 -13.40 15.83 -5.77
CA VAL A 357 -13.03 15.60 -4.36
C VAL A 357 -14.07 14.70 -3.72
N TYR A 358 -13.74 13.45 -3.43
CA TYR A 358 -14.61 12.49 -2.74
C TYR A 358 -14.57 12.67 -1.22
N VAL A 359 -13.40 12.99 -0.68
CA VAL A 359 -13.19 13.29 0.74
C VAL A 359 -12.25 14.50 0.83
N PRO A 360 -12.60 15.55 1.58
CA PRO A 360 -11.73 16.72 1.77
C PRO A 360 -10.36 16.34 2.34
N PRO A 361 -9.28 17.08 2.00
CA PRO A 361 -7.96 16.79 2.50
C PRO A 361 -7.83 17.19 3.97
N GLN A 362 -7.13 16.37 4.74
CA GLN A 362 -6.69 16.66 6.11
C GLN A 362 -5.35 17.40 6.10
N PRO A 363 -5.16 18.40 6.98
CA PRO A 363 -3.84 19.00 7.21
C PRO A 363 -2.82 17.96 7.66
N ASN A 364 -1.57 18.15 7.25
CA ASN A 364 -0.40 17.35 7.63
C ASN A 364 -0.40 15.87 7.20
N ALA A 365 -1.51 15.33 6.68
CA ALA A 365 -1.57 13.96 6.22
C ALA A 365 -0.61 13.72 5.05
N ALA A 366 0.06 12.56 5.05
CA ALA A 366 0.85 12.17 3.90
C ALA A 366 -0.06 11.97 2.70
N THR A 367 0.38 12.48 1.56
CA THR A 367 -0.41 12.56 0.33
C THR A 367 0.46 12.15 -0.84
N ILE A 368 -0.04 11.23 -1.65
CA ILE A 368 0.42 11.03 -3.02
C ILE A 368 -0.51 11.82 -3.95
N ALA A 369 0.07 12.59 -4.87
CA ALA A 369 -0.67 13.41 -5.82
C ALA A 369 -0.10 13.28 -7.23
N ILE A 370 -0.97 13.55 -8.19
CA ILE A 370 -0.70 13.47 -9.62
C ILE A 370 -0.98 14.84 -10.22
N THR A 371 -0.01 15.42 -10.93
CA THR A 371 -0.20 16.68 -11.65
C THR A 371 -0.86 16.45 -13.02
N LYS A 372 -1.33 17.52 -13.67
CA LYS A 372 -1.82 17.47 -15.07
C LYS A 372 -0.78 16.92 -16.05
N SER A 373 0.51 17.07 -15.75
CA SER A 373 1.60 16.53 -16.58
C SER A 373 1.92 15.05 -16.28
N GLY A 374 1.24 14.43 -15.32
CA GLY A 374 1.52 13.08 -14.83
C GLY A 374 2.69 12.98 -13.85
N LYS A 375 3.19 14.12 -13.34
CA LYS A 375 4.26 14.11 -12.31
C LYS A 375 3.67 13.62 -10.99
N LEU A 376 4.38 12.71 -10.33
CA LEU A 376 4.05 12.23 -8.98
C LEU A 376 4.68 13.13 -7.92
N ILE A 377 3.94 13.36 -6.84
CA ILE A 377 4.39 14.10 -5.66
C ILE A 377 3.98 13.30 -4.44
N ILE A 378 4.92 13.02 -3.53
CA ILE A 378 4.62 12.54 -2.17
C ILE A 378 5.07 13.62 -1.17
N GLY A 379 4.23 13.92 -0.19
CA GLY A 379 4.55 14.84 0.88
C GLY A 379 3.39 15.07 1.84
N SER A 380 3.60 15.93 2.83
CA SER A 380 2.59 16.28 3.82
C SER A 380 1.70 17.43 3.31
N TRP A 381 0.38 17.28 3.41
CA TRP A 381 -0.58 18.27 2.92
C TRP A 381 -0.53 19.58 3.70
N GLY A 382 -0.49 20.72 3.00
CA GLY A 382 -0.36 22.04 3.62
C GLY A 382 1.06 22.40 4.06
N VAL A 383 1.95 21.42 4.22
CA VAL A 383 3.38 21.62 4.53
C VAL A 383 4.22 21.63 3.25
N ASN A 384 3.99 20.68 2.35
CA ASN A 384 4.59 20.71 1.03
C ASN A 384 3.86 21.78 0.19
N PRO A 385 4.57 22.79 -0.36
CA PRO A 385 3.94 23.90 -1.07
C PRO A 385 3.20 23.47 -2.35
N GLN A 386 3.50 22.28 -2.89
CA GLN A 386 2.80 21.71 -4.04
C GLN A 386 1.54 20.94 -3.66
N LEU A 387 1.33 20.61 -2.38
CA LEU A 387 0.21 19.79 -1.90
C LEU A 387 -0.75 20.66 -1.10
N THR A 388 -1.52 21.48 -1.81
CA THR A 388 -2.50 22.40 -1.21
C THR A 388 -3.74 22.51 -2.09
N SER A 389 -4.88 22.89 -1.49
CA SER A 389 -6.15 23.07 -2.21
C SER A 389 -6.12 24.18 -3.27
N ASN A 390 -5.14 25.08 -3.18
CA ASN A 390 -4.94 26.17 -4.13
C ASN A 390 -4.18 25.72 -5.38
N ASN A 391 -3.49 24.57 -5.34
CA ASN A 391 -2.75 24.07 -6.49
C ASN A 391 -3.70 23.44 -7.53
N LYS A 392 -4.08 24.22 -8.55
CA LYS A 392 -4.93 23.78 -9.67
C LYS A 392 -4.23 22.87 -10.68
N ASN A 393 -2.96 22.52 -10.45
CA ASN A 393 -2.23 21.54 -11.26
C ASN A 393 -2.47 20.10 -10.80
N LEU A 394 -3.02 19.87 -9.61
CA LEU A 394 -3.33 18.53 -9.13
C LEU A 394 -4.62 18.01 -9.80
N VAL A 395 -4.58 16.79 -10.34
CA VAL A 395 -5.75 16.12 -10.97
C VAL A 395 -6.29 14.97 -10.12
N ALA A 396 -5.43 14.35 -9.32
CA ALA A 396 -5.80 13.33 -8.37
C ALA A 396 -4.84 13.37 -7.18
N TRP A 397 -5.33 13.00 -6.00
CA TRP A 397 -4.50 12.79 -4.82
C TRP A 397 -5.22 11.90 -3.82
N ARG A 398 -4.45 11.14 -3.06
CA ARG A 398 -4.94 10.28 -1.98
C ARG A 398 -4.06 10.47 -0.76
N GLN A 399 -4.70 10.68 0.38
CA GLN A 399 -4.03 10.81 1.66
C GLN A 399 -4.08 9.53 2.46
N ASN A 400 -3.11 9.35 3.36
CA ASN A 400 -3.15 8.31 4.39
C ASN A 400 -2.12 8.63 5.49
N ALA A 401 -2.55 8.64 6.76
CA ALA A 401 -1.71 8.78 7.95
C ALA A 401 -0.62 9.88 7.84
N GLY A 402 0.57 9.63 8.41
CA GLY A 402 1.75 10.49 8.32
C GLY A 402 2.76 10.02 7.26
N LEU A 403 3.86 10.77 7.09
CA LEU A 403 4.97 10.36 6.22
C LEU A 403 5.82 9.29 6.90
N LEU A 404 6.17 8.23 6.16
CA LEU A 404 7.13 7.20 6.60
C LEU A 404 8.56 7.70 6.42
N ILE A 405 8.81 8.38 5.30
CA ILE A 405 10.08 9.00 4.96
C ILE A 405 9.81 10.44 4.55
N ASP A 406 10.54 11.38 5.16
CA ASP A 406 10.59 12.78 4.76
C ASP A 406 12.03 13.15 4.42
N LYS A 407 12.26 13.54 3.16
CA LYS A 407 13.57 13.98 2.61
C LYS A 407 14.70 12.99 2.88
N GLY A 408 14.43 11.70 2.70
CA GLY A 408 15.39 10.62 2.87
C GLY A 408 15.54 10.11 4.31
N GLU A 409 14.89 10.75 5.29
CA GLU A 409 14.93 10.32 6.68
C GLU A 409 13.64 9.63 7.10
N ILE A 410 13.78 8.55 7.88
CA ILE A 410 12.63 7.86 8.46
C ILE A 410 12.01 8.82 9.48
N SER A 411 10.73 9.12 9.28
CA SER A 411 9.97 10.03 10.13
C SER A 411 9.97 9.56 11.58
N THR A 412 10.04 10.49 12.53
CA THR A 412 9.86 10.17 13.95
C THR A 412 8.48 9.62 14.23
N LEU A 413 7.46 10.04 13.47
CA LEU A 413 6.12 9.46 13.55
C LEU A 413 6.12 7.97 13.24
N ALA A 414 6.98 7.48 12.32
CA ALA A 414 7.07 6.06 11.99
C ALA A 414 7.45 5.17 13.19
N LYS A 415 8.04 5.77 14.23
CA LYS A 415 8.41 5.10 15.49
C LYS A 415 7.31 5.16 16.54
N ASP A 416 6.28 5.98 16.32
CA ASP A 416 5.10 6.11 17.17
C ASP A 416 3.93 5.37 16.53
N GLY A 417 3.73 4.09 16.90
CA GLY A 417 2.66 3.26 16.36
C GLY A 417 1.25 3.85 16.52
N ALA A 418 1.03 4.71 17.53
CA ALA A 418 -0.25 5.38 17.74
C ALA A 418 -0.53 6.47 16.68
N ALA A 419 0.50 6.96 15.99
CA ALA A 419 0.36 7.97 14.93
C ALA A 419 -0.12 7.40 13.58
N TRP A 420 -0.26 6.08 13.45
CA TRP A 420 -0.56 5.39 12.18
C TRP A 420 -2.01 4.90 12.07
N GLY A 421 -2.91 5.57 12.79
CA GLY A 421 -4.37 5.38 12.76
C GLY A 421 -4.95 5.15 14.16
N GLY A 422 -6.26 5.32 14.33
CA GLY A 422 -6.91 5.38 15.66
C GLY A 422 -7.01 4.07 16.46
N THR A 423 -6.36 2.98 16.03
CA THR A 423 -6.52 1.64 16.61
C THR A 423 -5.21 1.06 17.14
N ILE A 424 -5.26 0.23 18.18
CA ILE A 424 -4.11 -0.49 18.77
C ILE A 424 -3.37 -1.33 17.71
N LEU A 425 -4.07 -1.76 16.66
CA LEU A 425 -3.52 -2.47 15.50
C LEU A 425 -2.35 -1.75 14.83
N ASN A 426 -2.32 -0.42 14.91
CA ASN A 426 -1.29 0.36 14.23
C ASN A 426 0.06 0.32 14.95
N SER A 427 0.09 -0.21 16.19
CA SER A 427 1.30 -0.50 16.96
C SER A 427 1.71 -1.97 16.90
N GLU A 428 0.94 -2.84 16.24
CA GLU A 428 1.20 -4.27 16.14
C GLU A 428 1.83 -4.65 14.80
N TYR A 429 2.48 -5.82 14.79
CA TYR A 429 3.01 -6.45 13.59
C TYR A 429 1.87 -7.01 12.74
N THR A 430 1.69 -6.48 11.54
CA THR A 430 0.62 -6.87 10.62
C THR A 430 1.05 -6.75 9.16
N TRP A 431 0.16 -7.08 8.23
CA TRP A 431 0.33 -6.70 6.83
C TRP A 431 0.41 -5.19 6.70
N ARG A 432 1.41 -4.68 5.98
CA ARG A 432 1.47 -3.26 5.65
C ARG A 432 1.88 -3.08 4.20
N SER A 433 1.41 -2.00 3.59
CA SER A 433 1.82 -1.58 2.27
C SER A 433 2.09 -0.09 2.22
N GLY A 434 2.92 0.34 1.27
CA GLY A 434 3.31 1.74 1.16
C GLY A 434 3.80 2.12 -0.22
N LEU A 435 3.79 3.42 -0.47
CA LEU A 435 4.28 4.05 -1.69
C LEU A 435 5.47 4.96 -1.35
N GLY A 436 6.50 4.91 -2.19
CA GLY A 436 7.66 5.78 -2.10
C GLY A 436 8.03 6.39 -3.45
N LEU A 437 8.72 7.52 -3.43
CA LEU A 437 9.36 8.09 -4.60
C LEU A 437 10.87 8.11 -4.43
N THR A 438 11.62 7.66 -5.46
CA THR A 438 13.06 7.90 -5.53
C THR A 438 13.36 9.38 -5.78
N ALA A 439 14.62 9.80 -5.64
CA ALA A 439 15.04 11.17 -5.95
C ALA A 439 14.75 11.56 -7.42
N GLU A 440 14.76 10.59 -8.33
CA GLU A 440 14.40 10.76 -9.76
C GLU A 440 12.90 10.76 -10.02
N GLY A 441 12.07 10.53 -8.99
CA GLY A 441 10.61 10.50 -9.10
C GLY A 441 10.02 9.17 -9.56
N ASN A 442 10.79 8.07 -9.51
CA ASN A 442 10.27 6.73 -9.81
C ASN A 442 9.40 6.24 -8.65
N LEU A 443 8.29 5.56 -8.96
CA LEU A 443 7.38 5.04 -7.96
C LEU A 443 7.88 3.70 -7.43
N ILE A 444 7.89 3.54 -6.11
CA ILE A 444 8.12 2.28 -5.43
C ILE A 444 6.85 1.90 -4.69
N TYR A 445 6.41 0.66 -4.84
CA TYR A 445 5.44 0.02 -3.97
C TYR A 445 6.16 -1.02 -3.11
N ALA A 446 5.83 -1.11 -1.84
CA ALA A 446 6.36 -2.12 -0.93
C ALA A 446 5.23 -2.71 -0.10
N ALA A 447 5.26 -4.03 0.12
CA ALA A 447 4.34 -4.69 1.02
C ALA A 447 4.90 -5.98 1.61
N GLY A 448 4.46 -6.30 2.83
CA GLY A 448 4.81 -7.53 3.53
C GLY A 448 3.97 -7.72 4.78
N ASN A 449 4.06 -8.91 5.38
CA ASN A 449 3.43 -9.23 6.66
C ASN A 449 4.41 -9.06 7.82
N ALA A 450 3.88 -9.01 9.04
CA ALA A 450 4.61 -8.85 10.28
C ALA A 450 5.49 -7.58 10.28
N LEU A 451 4.90 -6.45 9.92
CA LEU A 451 5.56 -5.15 9.83
C LEU A 451 5.00 -4.14 10.85
N LEU A 452 5.88 -3.25 11.29
CA LEU A 452 5.55 -1.97 11.90
C LEU A 452 5.69 -0.85 10.84
N PRO A 453 5.17 0.36 11.07
CA PRO A 453 5.38 1.48 10.16
C PRO A 453 6.88 1.74 9.93
N GLU A 454 7.69 1.73 10.99
CA GLU A 454 9.14 1.91 10.89
C GLU A 454 9.80 0.86 9.99
N THR A 455 9.38 -0.41 10.05
CA THR A 455 10.03 -1.49 9.29
C THR A 455 9.66 -1.44 7.81
N LEU A 456 8.42 -1.03 7.48
CA LEU A 456 8.03 -0.69 6.12
C LEU A 456 8.85 0.51 5.59
N GLY A 457 9.03 1.55 6.42
CA GLY A 457 9.86 2.71 6.10
C GLY A 457 11.33 2.34 5.84
N LYS A 458 11.91 1.44 6.63
CA LYS A 458 13.27 0.89 6.40
C LYS A 458 13.39 0.20 5.04
N ALA A 459 12.42 -0.63 4.67
CA ALA A 459 12.42 -1.31 3.37
C ALA A 459 12.34 -0.31 2.20
N LEU A 460 11.45 0.69 2.28
CA LEU A 460 11.33 1.74 1.26
C LEU A 460 12.60 2.60 1.16
N LYS A 461 13.22 2.95 2.29
CA LYS A 461 14.50 3.70 2.31
C LYS A 461 15.62 2.88 1.67
N ALA A 462 15.70 1.58 1.96
CA ALA A 462 16.69 0.68 1.36
C ALA A 462 16.55 0.59 -0.17
N ALA A 463 15.32 0.65 -0.67
CA ALA A 463 15.00 0.71 -2.09
C ALA A 463 15.27 2.07 -2.75
N GLY A 464 15.71 3.08 -1.98
CA GLY A 464 16.07 4.40 -2.47
C GLY A 464 14.93 5.42 -2.44
N ALA A 465 13.82 5.14 -1.75
CA ALA A 465 12.77 6.14 -1.56
C ALA A 465 13.26 7.29 -0.68
N VAL A 466 13.03 8.53 -1.13
CA VAL A 466 13.34 9.77 -0.40
C VAL A 466 12.10 10.43 0.19
N MET A 467 10.91 10.06 -0.30
CA MET A 467 9.62 10.42 0.28
C MET A 467 8.78 9.15 0.29
N ALA A 468 8.08 8.86 1.38
CA ALA A 468 7.24 7.67 1.45
C ALA A 468 6.05 7.83 2.39
N MET A 469 4.99 7.07 2.12
CA MET A 469 3.78 6.99 2.93
C MET A 469 3.24 5.55 3.00
N GLU A 470 2.57 5.24 4.09
CA GLU A 470 1.81 3.99 4.26
C GLU A 470 0.45 4.10 3.57
N ILE A 471 -0.08 3.00 3.05
CA ILE A 471 -1.46 2.87 2.56
C ILE A 471 -2.14 1.68 3.29
N ASP A 472 -3.26 1.13 2.81
CA ASP A 472 -4.02 0.11 3.56
C ASP A 472 -3.15 -1.04 4.12
N ILE A 473 -3.43 -1.41 5.37
CA ILE A 473 -2.73 -2.43 6.17
C ILE A 473 -3.59 -3.68 6.40
N ASN A 474 -4.80 -3.71 5.85
CA ASN A 474 -5.66 -4.88 6.00
C ASN A 474 -5.04 -6.10 5.28
N PRO A 475 -4.90 -7.26 5.96
CA PRO A 475 -4.32 -8.48 5.37
C PRO A 475 -5.02 -8.95 4.09
N PHE A 476 -6.34 -8.72 3.99
CA PHE A 476 -7.09 -9.06 2.80
C PHE A 476 -6.88 -8.05 1.68
N TRP A 477 -6.80 -6.75 1.98
CA TRP A 477 -6.76 -5.70 0.95
C TRP A 477 -5.36 -5.32 0.49
N THR A 478 -4.31 -5.66 1.25
CA THR A 478 -2.91 -5.43 0.83
C THR A 478 -2.58 -6.26 -0.41
N ARG A 479 -2.51 -5.62 -1.58
CA ARG A 479 -2.46 -6.30 -2.88
C ARG A 479 -1.71 -5.50 -3.93
N ALA A 480 -0.91 -6.21 -4.72
CA ALA A 480 -0.33 -5.72 -5.95
C ALA A 480 -0.41 -6.78 -7.04
N PHE A 481 -0.91 -6.38 -8.20
CA PHE A 481 -1.02 -7.24 -9.39
C PHE A 481 -0.38 -6.56 -10.59
N LEU A 482 0.29 -7.36 -11.42
CA LEU A 482 0.90 -6.97 -12.70
C LEU A 482 0.11 -7.62 -13.84
N TYR A 483 -0.17 -6.85 -14.87
CA TYR A 483 -1.01 -7.27 -16.00
C TYR A 483 -0.17 -7.31 -17.27
N GLN A 484 -0.35 -8.39 -18.02
CA GLN A 484 0.17 -8.53 -19.38
C GLN A 484 -0.94 -9.04 -20.27
N GLN A 485 -1.16 -8.35 -21.39
CA GLN A 485 -2.03 -8.86 -22.44
C GLN A 485 -1.19 -9.21 -23.66
N ASP A 486 -1.33 -10.44 -24.15
CA ASP A 486 -0.65 -10.87 -25.37
C ASP A 486 -1.31 -10.29 -26.64
N LYS A 487 -0.71 -10.56 -27.80
CA LYS A 487 -1.21 -10.08 -29.10
C LYS A 487 -2.60 -10.62 -29.46
N ASN A 488 -3.03 -11.72 -28.83
CA ASN A 488 -4.33 -12.35 -29.05
C ASN A 488 -5.37 -11.87 -28.03
N GLY A 489 -5.02 -10.95 -27.14
CA GLY A 489 -5.90 -10.44 -26.10
C GLY A 489 -5.94 -11.29 -24.82
N ALA A 490 -5.12 -12.34 -24.71
CA ALA A 490 -5.10 -13.18 -23.52
C ALA A 490 -4.45 -12.43 -22.36
N LEU A 491 -5.20 -12.27 -21.26
CA LEU A 491 -4.78 -11.54 -20.07
C LEU A 491 -4.12 -12.48 -19.07
N THR A 492 -2.87 -12.20 -18.71
CA THR A 492 -2.15 -12.81 -17.60
C THR A 492 -2.04 -11.82 -16.45
N ILE A 493 -2.35 -12.26 -15.23
CA ILE A 493 -2.26 -11.46 -14.02
C ILE A 493 -1.34 -12.15 -13.02
N ASN A 494 -0.27 -11.46 -12.61
CA ASN A 494 0.70 -11.97 -11.64
C ASN A 494 0.60 -11.17 -10.34
N LYS A 495 0.57 -11.87 -9.21
CA LYS A 495 0.71 -11.24 -7.90
C LYS A 495 2.16 -10.83 -7.66
N LEU A 496 2.38 -9.76 -6.89
CA LEU A 496 3.72 -9.45 -6.40
C LEU A 496 4.25 -10.57 -5.51
N SER A 497 3.45 -11.02 -4.53
CA SER A 497 3.75 -12.18 -3.68
C SER A 497 2.59 -13.17 -3.70
N THR A 498 2.89 -14.46 -3.61
CA THR A 498 1.88 -15.54 -3.55
C THR A 498 0.97 -15.43 -2.34
N ASP A 499 1.44 -14.82 -1.26
CA ASP A 499 0.71 -14.68 0.00
C ASP A 499 -0.35 -13.57 -0.05
N MET A 500 -0.27 -12.68 -1.06
CA MET A 500 -1.28 -11.64 -1.28
C MET A 500 -2.60 -12.27 -1.72
N GLN A 501 -3.70 -11.73 -1.18
CA GLN A 501 -5.04 -12.20 -1.48
C GLN A 501 -5.56 -11.68 -2.83
N GLY A 502 -6.67 -12.22 -3.31
CA GLY A 502 -7.33 -11.77 -4.55
C GLY A 502 -6.77 -12.35 -5.83
N THR A 503 -7.27 -11.87 -6.98
CA THR A 503 -6.93 -12.40 -8.32
C THR A 503 -6.49 -11.31 -9.30
N GLY A 504 -6.65 -10.04 -8.92
CA GLY A 504 -6.53 -8.85 -9.77
C GLY A 504 -7.76 -8.58 -10.63
N ARG A 505 -8.61 -9.58 -10.89
CA ARG A 505 -9.86 -9.38 -11.65
C ARG A 505 -10.87 -8.48 -10.94
N GLU A 506 -10.76 -8.38 -9.62
CA GLU A 506 -11.60 -7.50 -8.79
C GLU A 506 -11.45 -6.00 -9.09
N TYR A 507 -10.43 -5.57 -9.85
CA TYR A 507 -10.26 -4.18 -10.29
C TYR A 507 -10.75 -3.93 -11.73
N LEU A 508 -11.06 -5.02 -12.46
CA LEU A 508 -11.64 -4.98 -13.81
C LEU A 508 -13.18 -4.98 -13.77
N THR A 509 -13.74 -5.02 -12.57
CA THR A 509 -15.18 -4.91 -12.27
C THR A 509 -15.34 -3.93 -11.10
N PRO A 510 -16.54 -3.40 -10.83
CA PRO A 510 -16.73 -2.44 -9.75
C PRO A 510 -16.31 -2.99 -8.37
N ASN A 511 -15.33 -2.33 -7.75
CA ASN A 511 -14.77 -2.65 -6.45
C ASN A 511 -15.28 -1.67 -5.38
N LEU A 512 -15.53 -2.19 -4.18
CA LEU A 512 -15.97 -1.39 -3.04
C LEU A 512 -14.88 -0.41 -2.57
N ARG A 513 -13.61 -0.82 -2.63
CA ARG A 513 -12.46 -0.06 -2.11
C ARG A 513 -11.86 0.85 -3.19
N ASP A 514 -11.29 1.96 -2.76
CA ASP A 514 -10.41 2.75 -3.63
C ASP A 514 -9.12 1.99 -3.93
N PHE A 515 -8.48 2.31 -5.05
CA PHE A 515 -7.24 1.67 -5.47
C PHE A 515 -6.46 2.55 -6.43
N PHE A 516 -5.20 2.18 -6.65
CA PHE A 516 -4.36 2.75 -7.70
C PHE A 516 -4.25 1.77 -8.86
N TYR A 517 -4.16 2.29 -10.07
CA TYR A 517 -3.73 1.51 -11.23
C TYR A 517 -2.70 2.26 -12.05
N LEU A 518 -1.89 1.50 -12.78
CA LEU A 518 -0.83 2.02 -13.62
C LEU A 518 -1.11 1.62 -15.06
N THR A 519 -0.98 2.56 -15.99
CA THR A 519 -0.97 2.25 -17.43
C THR A 519 0.41 2.48 -18.02
N ARG A 520 0.76 1.67 -19.02
CA ARG A 520 1.96 1.88 -19.84
C ARG A 520 1.79 3.17 -20.63
N TYR A 521 2.86 3.97 -20.66
CA TYR A 521 2.89 5.23 -21.39
C TYR A 521 4.17 5.29 -22.22
N THR A 522 4.03 5.67 -23.48
CA THR A 522 5.17 5.91 -24.36
C THR A 522 5.22 7.41 -24.63
N PRO A 523 6.18 8.16 -24.04
CA PRO A 523 6.36 9.55 -24.43
C PRO A 523 6.77 9.63 -25.91
N THR A 524 6.56 10.81 -26.50
CA THR A 524 7.23 11.12 -27.76
C THR A 524 8.73 11.20 -27.51
N PRO A 525 9.57 10.53 -28.32
CA PRO A 525 11.02 10.68 -28.20
C PRO A 525 11.41 12.15 -28.31
N PRO A 526 12.38 12.63 -27.51
CA PRO A 526 12.96 13.95 -27.74
C PRO A 526 13.51 14.01 -29.18
N LYS A 527 13.27 15.14 -29.86
CA LYS A 527 13.72 15.37 -31.24
C LYS A 527 15.24 15.43 -31.34
#